data_AF-A0A5P8KIU8-F1
#
_entry.id   AF-A0A5P8KIU8-F1
#
_cell.length_a   1.000
_cell.length_b   1.000
_cell.length_c   1.000
_cell.angle_alpha   90.00
_cell.angle_beta   90.00
_cell.angle_gamma   90.00
#
_symmetry.space_group_name_H-M   'P 1'
#
loop_
_entity.id
_entity.type
_entity.pdbx_description
1 polymer ?
#
loop_
_entity_poly.entity_id
_entity_poly.type
_entity_poly.pdbx_seq_one_letter_code
_entity_poly.pdbx_strand_id
1 'polypeptide(L)'
;MCALPAGGFDGTVTTRYSRRGHIPGSRSLPGRALLDATGRVLPRPELAAAVGAVLDVSDSPVVLYCGGGISAAATALALTLLGRDDVSLYDGSLEEWSGDPTRPLQLGV
;
A
#
# COMPACT_ATOMS: atom_id res chain seq x y z
N MET A 1 -0.15 -1.41 -5.51
CA MET A 1 -0.98 -0.93 -4.39
C MET A 1 -0.10 -0.19 -3.39
N CYS A 2 -0.52 1.00 -2.97
CA CYS A 2 0.20 1.81 -1.98
C CYS A 2 -0.37 1.57 -0.58
N ALA A 3 0.49 1.19 0.37
CA ALA A 3 0.11 0.90 1.76
C ALA A 3 0.35 2.07 2.73
N LEU A 4 0.64 3.28 2.22
CA LEU A 4 0.70 4.49 3.05
C LEU A 4 -0.69 4.90 3.56
N PRO A 5 -0.76 5.72 4.62
CA PRO A 5 -1.97 6.47 4.95
C PRO A 5 -2.44 7.33 3.75
N ALA A 6 -3.75 7.57 3.65
CA ALA A 6 -4.36 8.29 2.52
C ALA A 6 -3.65 9.62 2.20
N GLY A 7 -3.39 10.46 3.22
CA GLY A 7 -2.69 11.73 2.98
C GLY A 7 -1.26 11.59 2.43
N GLY A 8 -0.59 10.45 2.70
CA GLY A 8 0.71 10.13 2.10
C GLY A 8 0.59 9.71 0.64
N PHE A 9 -0.46 8.94 0.30
CA PHE A 9 -0.80 8.57 -1.08
C PHE A 9 -1.17 9.79 -1.92
N ASP A 10 -2.06 10.66 -1.41
CA ASP A 10 -2.51 11.88 -2.08
C ASP A 10 -1.40 12.94 -2.18
N GLY A 11 -0.34 12.79 -1.39
CA GLY A 11 0.76 13.76 -1.28
C GLY A 11 0.38 15.05 -0.55
N THR A 12 -0.69 15.03 0.25
CA THR A 12 -1.21 16.17 1.01
C THR A 12 -0.48 16.40 2.33
N VAL A 13 0.18 15.37 2.87
CA VAL A 13 1.00 15.48 4.09
C VAL A 13 2.49 15.53 3.76
N THR A 14 3.25 16.24 4.59
CA THR A 14 4.70 16.19 4.53
C THR A 14 5.18 14.80 4.95
N THR A 15 6.13 14.25 4.19
CA THR A 15 6.74 12.95 4.48
C THR A 15 8.25 13.12 4.53
N ARG A 16 8.96 12.09 5.01
CA ARG A 16 10.42 12.06 4.99
C ARG A 16 11.02 11.73 3.61
N TYR A 17 10.20 11.35 2.63
CA TYR A 17 10.67 10.95 1.30
C TYR A 17 10.99 12.20 0.45
N SER A 18 11.90 12.05 -0.51
CA SER A 18 12.43 13.18 -1.29
C SER A 18 11.36 13.94 -2.07
N ARG A 19 10.28 13.25 -2.48
CA ARG A 19 9.16 13.82 -3.24
C ARG A 19 7.85 13.21 -2.73
N ARG A 20 6.77 14.00 -2.74
CA ARG A 20 5.42 13.60 -2.28
C ARG A 20 4.62 12.93 -3.38
N GLY A 21 3.61 12.15 -2.99
CA GLY A 21 2.67 11.50 -3.89
C GLY A 21 2.85 9.98 -3.93
N HIS A 22 2.29 9.36 -4.96
CA HIS A 22 2.30 7.92 -5.16
C HIS A 22 2.81 7.54 -6.56
N ILE A 23 3.17 6.27 -6.74
CA ILE A 23 3.62 5.74 -8.04
C ILE A 23 2.40 5.68 -8.97
N PRO A 24 2.49 6.24 -10.20
CA PRO A 24 1.34 6.33 -11.09
C PRO A 24 0.61 5.00 -11.33
N GLY A 25 -0.72 5.05 -11.39
CA GLY A 25 -1.57 3.86 -11.57
C GLY A 25 -1.73 3.00 -10.31
N SER A 26 -1.16 3.39 -9.18
CA SER A 26 -1.38 2.72 -7.90
C SER A 26 -2.74 3.08 -7.31
N ARG A 27 -3.40 2.11 -6.67
CA ARG A 27 -4.54 2.36 -5.78
C ARG A 27 -4.09 2.39 -4.31
N SER A 28 -4.83 3.14 -3.49
CA SER A 28 -4.60 3.25 -2.04
C SER A 28 -5.21 2.05 -1.30
N LEU A 29 -4.39 1.36 -0.49
CA LEU A 29 -4.81 0.31 0.45
C LEU A 29 -3.98 0.46 1.73
N PRO A 30 -4.30 1.44 2.60
CA PRO A 30 -3.47 1.75 3.77
C PRO A 30 -3.32 0.54 4.70
N GLY A 31 -2.09 0.11 4.99
CA GLY A 31 -1.86 -1.10 5.78
C GLY A 31 -2.45 -1.04 7.19
N ARG A 32 -2.53 0.16 7.79
CA ARG A 32 -3.17 0.37 9.10
C ARG A 32 -4.68 0.08 9.09
N ALA A 33 -5.36 0.25 7.95
CA ALA A 33 -6.78 -0.04 7.82
C ALA A 33 -7.10 -1.54 7.85
N LEU A 34 -6.06 -2.39 7.77
CA LEU A 34 -6.18 -3.85 7.81
C LEU A 34 -5.86 -4.43 9.19
N LEU A 35 -5.60 -3.55 10.18
CA LEU A 35 -5.28 -3.91 11.55
C LEU A 35 -6.33 -3.34 12.52
N ASP A 36 -6.61 -4.06 13.59
CA ASP A 36 -7.45 -3.58 14.69
C ASP A 36 -6.71 -2.56 15.59
N ALA A 37 -7.40 -2.05 16.61
CA ALA A 37 -6.85 -1.08 17.55
C ALA A 37 -5.67 -1.62 18.38
N THR A 38 -5.53 -2.93 18.50
CA THR A 38 -4.43 -3.62 19.20
C THR A 38 -3.27 -3.99 18.29
N GLY A 39 -3.39 -3.73 16.98
CA GLY A 39 -2.38 -4.03 15.97
C GLY A 39 -2.45 -5.45 15.41
N ARG A 40 -3.52 -6.20 15.68
CA ARG A 40 -3.74 -7.52 15.06
C ARG A 40 -4.39 -7.35 13.70
N VAL A 41 -4.17 -8.29 12.77
CA VAL A 41 -4.89 -8.31 11.50
C VAL A 41 -6.39 -8.48 11.76
N LEU A 42 -7.21 -7.73 11.03
CA LEU A 42 -8.67 -7.81 11.13
C LEU A 42 -9.18 -9.25 10.88
N PRO A 43 -10.31 -9.64 11.48
CA PRO A 43 -10.97 -10.90 11.17
C PRO A 43 -11.25 -11.05 9.67
N ARG A 44 -11.17 -12.28 9.16
CA ARG A 44 -11.27 -12.58 7.72
C ARG A 44 -12.44 -11.90 7.00
N PRO A 45 -13.68 -11.85 7.53
CA PRO A 45 -14.79 -11.18 6.86
C PRO A 45 -14.58 -9.67 6.68
N GLU A 46 -14.09 -8.99 7.73
CA GLU A 46 -13.81 -7.55 7.70
C GLU A 46 -12.64 -7.24 6.77
N LEU A 47 -11.61 -8.09 6.82
CA LEU A 47 -10.45 -7.98 5.96
C LEU A 47 -10.81 -8.15 4.49
N ALA A 48 -11.64 -9.16 4.16
CA ALA A 48 -12.13 -9.38 2.80
C ALA A 48 -12.98 -8.20 2.30
N ALA A 49 -13.82 -7.62 3.15
CA ALA A 49 -14.60 -6.43 2.81
C ALA A 49 -13.71 -5.21 2.54
N ALA A 50 -12.73 -4.94 3.41
CA ALA A 50 -11.81 -3.81 3.27
C ALA A 50 -10.93 -3.92 2.02
N VAL A 51 -10.41 -5.12 1.73
CA VAL A 51 -9.60 -5.38 0.53
C VAL A 51 -10.45 -5.35 -0.75
N GLY A 52 -11.60 -6.03 -0.74
CA GLY A 52 -12.49 -6.13 -1.90
C GLY A 52 -13.13 -4.80 -2.33
N ALA A 53 -13.10 -3.78 -1.47
CA ALA A 53 -13.53 -2.43 -1.83
C ALA A 53 -12.58 -1.73 -2.83
N VAL A 54 -11.34 -2.20 -2.97
CA VAL A 54 -10.31 -1.55 -3.79
C VAL A 54 -9.50 -2.49 -4.68
N LEU A 55 -9.49 -3.79 -4.38
CA LEU A 55 -8.70 -4.80 -5.08
C LEU A 55 -9.58 -6.00 -5.45
N ASP A 56 -9.74 -6.21 -6.75
CA ASP A 56 -10.49 -7.33 -7.30
C ASP A 56 -9.62 -8.60 -7.37
N VAL A 57 -10.27 -9.77 -7.45
CA VAL A 57 -9.57 -11.05 -7.62
C VAL A 57 -8.79 -11.09 -8.94
N SER A 58 -9.29 -10.43 -10.00
CA SER A 58 -8.64 -10.35 -11.30
C SER A 58 -7.42 -9.43 -11.34
N ASP A 59 -7.23 -8.58 -10.32
CA ASP A 59 -6.07 -7.70 -10.22
C ASP A 59 -4.85 -8.50 -9.79
N SER A 60 -4.19 -9.19 -10.72
CA SER A 60 -3.05 -10.06 -10.49
C SER A 60 -1.98 -9.87 -11.58
N PRO A 61 -0.69 -9.78 -11.25
CA PRO A 61 -0.10 -9.85 -9.90
C PRO A 61 -0.21 -8.52 -9.14
N VAL A 62 -0.11 -8.56 -7.80
CA VAL A 62 -0.16 -7.36 -6.95
C VAL A 62 1.22 -7.01 -6.41
N VAL A 63 1.70 -5.83 -6.78
CA VAL A 63 2.91 -5.23 -6.18
C VAL A 63 2.52 -4.26 -5.08
N LEU A 64 3.03 -4.49 -3.87
CA LEU A 64 2.85 -3.65 -2.69
C LEU A 64 4.07 -2.79 -2.44
N TYR A 65 3.84 -1.54 -2.05
CA TYR A 65 4.88 -0.64 -1.57
C TYR A 65 4.31 0.35 -0.56
N CYS A 66 5.16 1.01 0.21
CA CYS A 66 4.76 2.13 1.06
C CYS A 66 5.86 3.19 1.09
N GLY A 67 6.36 3.52 2.28
CA GLY A 67 7.55 4.33 2.47
C GLY A 67 8.85 3.55 2.31
N GLY A 68 9.02 2.54 3.15
CA GLY A 68 10.20 1.67 3.20
C GLY A 68 9.79 0.24 3.60
N GLY A 69 8.78 -0.31 2.94
CA GLY A 69 8.34 -1.70 3.10
C GLY A 69 7.48 -2.06 4.31
N ILE A 70 7.58 -1.38 5.47
CA ILE A 70 6.92 -1.82 6.73
C ILE A 70 5.40 -1.96 6.60
N SER A 71 4.69 -0.89 6.24
CA SER A 71 3.23 -0.96 6.06
C SER A 71 2.83 -1.87 4.90
N ALA A 72 3.66 -1.99 3.87
CA ALA A 72 3.44 -2.89 2.75
C ALA A 72 3.52 -4.36 3.19
N ALA A 73 4.40 -4.71 4.13
CA ALA A 73 4.50 -6.05 4.71
C ALA A 73 3.24 -6.42 5.51
N ALA A 74 2.67 -5.48 6.26
CA ALA A 74 1.39 -5.71 6.94
C ALA A 74 0.25 -5.98 5.93
N THR A 75 0.19 -5.21 4.84
CA THR A 75 -0.76 -5.46 3.75
C THR A 75 -0.50 -6.79 3.06
N ALA A 76 0.77 -7.18 2.85
CA ALA A 76 1.13 -8.47 2.25
C ALA A 76 0.62 -9.63 3.10
N LEU A 77 0.88 -9.60 4.41
CA LEU A 77 0.38 -10.60 5.36
C LEU A 77 -1.15 -10.71 5.30
N ALA A 78 -1.85 -9.57 5.28
CA ALA A 78 -3.29 -9.55 5.19
C ALA A 78 -3.82 -10.19 3.90
N LEU A 79 -3.22 -9.88 2.74
CA LEU A 79 -3.60 -10.50 1.46
C LEU A 79 -3.30 -12.00 1.44
N THR A 80 -2.16 -12.43 2.00
CA THR A 80 -1.82 -13.86 2.15
C THR A 80 -2.85 -14.59 3.02
N LEU A 81 -3.32 -13.99 4.12
CA LEU A 81 -4.38 -14.57 4.96
C LEU A 81 -5.74 -14.67 4.24
N LEU A 82 -5.96 -13.86 3.20
CA LEU A 82 -7.10 -13.99 2.30
C LEU A 82 -6.91 -15.05 1.20
N GLY A 83 -5.73 -15.66 1.10
CA GLY A 83 -5.39 -16.66 0.08
C GLY A 83 -4.85 -16.09 -1.23
N ARG A 84 -4.28 -14.88 -1.20
CA ARG A 84 -3.57 -14.30 -2.35
C ARG A 84 -2.11 -14.76 -2.34
N ASP A 85 -1.72 -15.53 -3.35
CA ASP A 85 -0.36 -16.05 -3.52
C ASP A 85 0.45 -15.25 -4.55
N ASP A 86 -0.18 -14.28 -5.21
CA ASP A 86 0.35 -13.46 -6.31
C ASP A 86 0.81 -12.06 -5.84
N VAL A 87 1.22 -11.98 -4.58
CA VAL A 87 1.62 -10.73 -3.93
C VAL A 87 3.14 -10.61 -3.88
N SER A 88 3.67 -9.49 -4.36
CA SER A 88 5.09 -9.13 -4.25
C SER A 88 5.24 -7.81 -3.49
N LEU A 89 6.32 -7.69 -2.73
CA LEU A 89 6.63 -6.48 -1.96
C LEU A 89 7.85 -5.79 -2.59
N TYR A 90 7.67 -4.56 -3.03
CA TYR A 90 8.77 -3.67 -3.44
C TYR A 90 9.30 -2.94 -2.20
N ASP A 91 10.35 -3.49 -1.61
CA ASP A 91 10.88 -3.13 -0.29
C ASP A 91 11.54 -1.74 -0.29
N GLY A 92 12.23 -1.37 -1.37
CA GLY A 92 12.77 -0.02 -1.57
C GLY A 92 11.69 1.07 -1.55
N SER A 93 10.46 0.74 -1.99
CA SER A 93 9.26 1.57 -1.80
C SER A 93 9.47 3.04 -2.25
N LEU A 94 8.81 4.03 -1.62
CA LEU A 94 9.00 5.44 -1.96
C LEU A 94 10.36 5.99 -1.54
N GLU A 95 11.02 5.42 -0.54
CA GLU A 95 12.37 5.83 -0.14
C GLU A 95 13.36 5.66 -1.30
N GLU A 96 13.28 4.55 -2.03
CA GLU A 96 14.02 4.35 -3.27
C GLU A 96 13.40 5.12 -4.45
N TRP A 97 12.09 4.94 -4.72
CA TRP A 97 11.47 5.47 -5.93
C TRP A 97 11.52 7.00 -6.01
N SER A 98 11.27 7.68 -4.89
CA SER A 98 11.29 9.14 -4.85
C SER A 98 12.70 9.72 -4.97
N GLY A 99 13.75 8.94 -4.70
CA GLY A 99 15.15 9.35 -4.80
C GLY A 99 15.64 9.57 -6.23
N ASP A 100 15.04 8.90 -7.22
CA ASP A 100 15.35 9.10 -8.64
C ASP A 100 14.44 10.20 -9.25
N PRO A 101 14.95 11.40 -9.54
CA PRO A 101 14.14 12.53 -9.98
C PRO A 101 13.45 12.29 -11.33
N THR A 102 13.89 11.30 -12.12
CA THR A 102 13.30 10.96 -13.42
C THR A 102 12.07 10.06 -13.29
N ARG A 103 11.90 9.36 -12.16
CA ARG A 103 10.74 8.50 -11.91
C ARG A 103 9.50 9.33 -11.61
N PRO A 104 8.34 9.00 -12.20
CA PRO A 104 7.12 9.78 -12.04
C PRO A 104 6.47 9.54 -10.67
N LEU A 105 5.81 10.58 -10.17
CA LEU A 105 4.91 10.52 -9.02
C LEU A 105 3.63 11.30 -9.36
N GLN A 106 2.50 10.84 -8.84
CA GLN A 106 1.19 11.49 -8.93
C GLN A 106 0.78 12.08 -7.57
N LEU A 107 0.11 13.23 -7.62
CA LEU A 107 -0.54 13.86 -6.46
C LEU A 107 -2.06 13.74 -6.64
N GLY A 108 -2.79 13.74 -5.53
CA GLY A 108 -4.24 13.58 -5.53
C GLY A 108 -4.70 12.12 -5.70
N VAL A 109 -5.97 11.97 -6.04
CA VAL A 109 -6.66 10.68 -6.26
C VAL A 109 -6.90 10.46 -7.75
#